data_AF-A0A6P2FXG8-F1
#
_entry.id   AF-A0A6P2FXG8-F1
#
_cell.length_a   1.000
_cell.length_b   1.000
_cell.length_c   1.000
_cell.angle_alpha   90.00
_cell.angle_beta   90.00
_cell.angle_gamma   90.00
#
_symmetry.space_group_name_H-M   'P 1'
#
loop_
_entity.id
_entity.type
_entity.pdbx_description
1 polymer ?
#
loop_
_entity_poly.entity_id
_entity_poly.type
_entity_poly.pdbx_seq_one_letter_code
_entity_poly.pdbx_strand_id
1 'polypeptide(L)'
;MTQVREGAAAQVATARQLVPKHMAEVQARATSGLAEARSSSRLALNTVLDRASAGARAARRQADTQFAVMGERATTTLSRARANSEALIREVTGQGPEKTLNRGFAIVRDAAGQPITSLAQAAPEQPIEIQFRDGTMAARSGKPK
;
A
#
# COMPACT_ATOMS: atom_id res chain seq x y z
N MET A 1 35.70 -77.90 -45.06
CA MET A 1 36.35 -77.33 -43.85
C MET A 1 37.20 -76.09 -44.18
N THR A 2 37.99 -76.08 -45.26
CA THR A 2 38.92 -74.97 -45.59
C THR A 2 38.24 -73.67 -46.03
N GLN A 3 37.22 -73.73 -46.90
CA GLN A 3 36.46 -72.53 -47.34
C GLN A 3 35.73 -71.79 -46.20
N VAL A 4 35.21 -72.54 -45.21
CA VAL A 4 34.56 -71.93 -44.03
C VAL A 4 35.57 -71.17 -43.18
N ARG A 5 36.81 -71.67 -43.08
CA ARG A 5 37.88 -71.05 -42.31
C ARG A 5 38.42 -69.79 -42.98
N GLU A 6 38.55 -69.77 -44.31
CA GLU A 6 38.93 -68.57 -45.06
C GLU A 6 37.85 -67.48 -45.02
N GLY A 7 36.57 -67.86 -45.17
CA GLY A 7 35.45 -66.92 -45.05
C GLY A 7 35.34 -66.27 -43.67
N ALA A 8 35.53 -67.06 -42.60
CA ALA A 8 35.56 -66.55 -41.23
C ALA A 8 36.75 -65.61 -40.98
N ALA A 9 37.93 -65.92 -41.52
CA ALA A 9 39.11 -65.07 -41.40
C ALA A 9 38.93 -63.71 -42.11
N ALA A 10 38.31 -63.71 -43.29
CA ALA A 10 38.01 -62.48 -44.03
C ALA A 10 36.97 -61.61 -43.29
N GLN A 11 35.94 -62.22 -42.71
CA GLN A 11 34.94 -61.50 -41.91
C GLN A 11 35.55 -60.88 -40.64
N VAL A 12 36.40 -61.61 -39.92
CA VAL A 12 37.11 -61.08 -38.74
C VAL A 12 38.07 -59.96 -39.13
N ALA A 13 38.78 -60.08 -40.26
CA ALA A 13 39.65 -59.03 -40.76
C ALA A 13 38.86 -57.75 -41.09
N THR A 14 37.69 -57.90 -41.73
CA THR A 14 36.79 -56.79 -42.05
C THR A 14 36.24 -56.14 -40.79
N ALA A 15 35.79 -56.93 -39.82
CA ALA A 15 35.31 -56.43 -38.54
C ALA A 15 36.41 -55.67 -37.76
N ARG A 16 37.65 -56.18 -37.77
CA ARG A 16 38.80 -55.51 -37.16
C ARG A 16 39.11 -54.14 -37.78
N GLN A 17 38.81 -53.95 -39.07
CA GLN A 17 38.98 -52.65 -39.74
C GLN A 17 37.79 -51.71 -39.50
N LEU A 18 36.55 -52.22 -39.47
CA LEU A 18 35.35 -51.38 -39.36
C LEU A 18 35.05 -50.93 -37.93
N VAL A 19 35.33 -51.74 -36.91
CA VAL A 19 35.04 -51.40 -35.51
C VAL A 19 35.74 -50.11 -35.06
N PRO A 20 37.06 -49.91 -35.29
CA PRO A 20 37.73 -48.66 -34.93
C PRO A 20 37.14 -47.44 -35.64
N LYS A 21 36.76 -47.58 -36.92
CA LYS A 21 36.12 -46.51 -37.69
C LYS A 21 34.78 -46.11 -37.07
N HIS A 22 33.93 -47.08 -36.76
CA HIS A 22 32.64 -46.79 -36.12
C HIS A 22 32.80 -46.24 -34.71
N MET A 23 33.77 -46.71 -33.93
CA MET A 23 34.07 -46.14 -32.62
C MET A 23 34.54 -44.68 -32.71
N ALA A 24 35.39 -44.35 -33.69
CA ALA A 24 35.81 -42.97 -33.95
C ALA A 24 34.62 -42.09 -34.36
N GLU A 25 33.72 -42.58 -35.21
CA GLU A 25 32.49 -41.87 -35.61
C GLU A 25 31.53 -41.65 -34.43
N VAL A 26 31.39 -42.64 -33.53
CA VAL A 26 30.59 -42.50 -32.30
C VAL A 26 31.21 -41.47 -31.37
N GLN A 27 32.53 -41.52 -31.16
CA GLN A 27 33.24 -40.56 -30.31
C GLN A 27 33.15 -39.13 -30.87
N ALA A 28 33.31 -38.96 -32.18
CA ALA A 28 33.14 -37.66 -32.84
C ALA A 28 31.72 -37.11 -32.66
N ARG A 29 30.69 -37.94 -32.86
CA ARG A 29 29.29 -37.51 -32.64
C ARG A 29 29.00 -37.19 -31.18
N ALA A 30 29.51 -37.98 -30.24
CA ALA A 30 29.31 -37.75 -28.81
C ALA A 30 29.97 -36.44 -28.35
N THR A 31 31.20 -36.16 -28.81
CA THR A 31 31.92 -34.93 -28.46
C THR A 31 31.27 -33.69 -29.06
N SER A 32 30.85 -33.74 -30.33
CA SER A 32 30.10 -32.66 -30.98
C SER A 32 28.75 -32.40 -30.31
N GLY A 33 27.99 -33.46 -30.01
CA GLY A 33 26.70 -33.34 -29.31
C GLY A 33 26.85 -32.77 -27.90
N LEU A 34 27.91 -33.15 -27.17
CA LEU A 34 28.21 -32.58 -25.86
C LEU A 34 28.60 -31.10 -25.96
N ALA A 35 29.39 -30.72 -26.96
CA ALA A 35 29.76 -29.33 -27.18
C ALA A 35 28.54 -28.46 -27.51
N GLU A 36 27.64 -28.95 -28.35
CA GLU A 36 26.39 -28.29 -28.70
C GLU A 36 25.46 -28.16 -27.48
N ALA A 37 25.24 -29.25 -26.73
CA ALA A 37 24.42 -29.23 -25.51
C ALA A 37 24.97 -28.27 -24.44
N ARG A 38 26.30 -28.15 -24.32
CA ARG A 38 26.94 -27.18 -23.42
C ARG A 38 26.73 -25.75 -23.90
N SER A 39 26.84 -25.50 -25.20
CA SER A 39 26.60 -24.19 -25.78
C SER A 39 25.15 -23.74 -25.58
N SER A 40 24.18 -24.61 -25.89
CA SER A 40 22.76 -24.32 -25.72
C SER A 40 22.39 -24.10 -24.26
N SER A 41 22.94 -24.92 -23.34
CA SER A 41 22.72 -24.75 -21.90
C SER A 41 23.26 -23.42 -21.39
N ARG A 42 24.44 -22.98 -21.86
CA ARG A 42 25.00 -21.67 -21.49
C ARG A 42 24.15 -20.52 -21.99
N LEU A 43 23.66 -20.61 -23.23
CA LEU A 43 22.76 -19.61 -23.80
C LEU A 43 21.44 -19.52 -23.02
N ALA A 44 20.85 -20.68 -22.69
CA ALA A 44 19.63 -20.75 -21.89
C ALA A 44 19.84 -20.15 -20.49
N LEU A 45 20.96 -20.48 -19.83
CA LEU A 45 21.31 -19.91 -18.53
C LEU A 45 21.44 -18.39 -18.59
N ASN A 46 22.20 -17.85 -19.55
CA ASN A 46 22.35 -16.40 -19.71
C ASN A 46 21.00 -15.72 -19.95
N THR A 47 20.15 -16.32 -20.80
CA THR A 47 18.81 -15.79 -21.08
C THR A 47 17.94 -15.74 -19.81
N VAL A 48 18.01 -16.79 -18.97
CA VAL A 48 17.28 -16.84 -17.69
C VAL A 48 17.82 -15.79 -16.73
N LEU A 49 19.15 -15.64 -16.61
CA LEU A 49 19.78 -14.65 -15.74
C LEU A 49 19.45 -13.21 -16.16
N ASP A 50 19.48 -12.92 -17.46
CA ASP A 50 19.13 -11.60 -18.00
C ASP A 50 17.67 -11.27 -17.75
N ARG A 51 16.77 -12.23 -18.00
CA ARG A 51 15.33 -12.06 -17.73
C ARG A 51 15.05 -11.89 -16.25
N ALA A 52 15.68 -12.68 -15.39
CA ALA A 52 15.54 -12.57 -13.93
C ALA A 52 16.03 -11.20 -13.44
N SER A 53 17.19 -10.74 -13.93
CA SER A 53 17.76 -9.44 -13.59
C SER A 53 16.88 -8.29 -14.07
N ALA A 54 16.35 -8.37 -15.29
CA ALA A 54 15.42 -7.38 -15.83
C ALA A 54 14.11 -7.33 -15.02
N GLY A 55 13.55 -8.50 -14.69
CA GLY A 55 12.36 -8.63 -13.85
C GLY A 55 12.57 -8.05 -12.46
N ALA A 56 13.68 -8.38 -11.80
CA ALA A 56 14.03 -7.85 -10.48
C ALA A 56 14.17 -6.31 -10.50
N ARG A 57 14.83 -5.75 -11.51
CA ARG A 57 14.94 -4.29 -11.68
C ARG A 57 13.59 -3.63 -11.91
N ALA A 58 12.71 -4.24 -12.72
CA ALA A 58 11.37 -3.72 -12.96
C ALA A 58 10.52 -3.74 -11.68
N ALA A 59 10.53 -4.85 -10.96
CA ALA A 59 9.83 -5.00 -9.68
C ALA A 59 10.32 -3.98 -8.64
N ARG A 60 11.65 -3.78 -8.54
CA ARG A 60 12.24 -2.76 -7.66
C ARG A 60 11.73 -1.36 -7.99
N ARG A 61 11.78 -0.95 -9.27
CA ARG A 61 11.27 0.37 -9.70
C ARG A 61 9.78 0.56 -9.42
N GLN A 62 8.99 -0.49 -9.63
CA GLN A 62 7.56 -0.46 -9.33
C GLN A 62 7.31 -0.27 -7.84
N ALA A 63 8.03 -1.00 -6.98
CA ALA A 63 7.94 -0.85 -5.53
C ALA A 63 8.33 0.57 -5.09
N ASP A 64 9.46 1.10 -5.58
CA ASP A 64 9.92 2.45 -5.25
C ASP A 64 8.88 3.51 -5.65
N THR A 65 8.27 3.36 -6.83
CA THR A 65 7.20 4.27 -7.30
C THR A 65 5.96 4.17 -6.43
N GLN A 66 5.54 2.96 -6.05
CA GLN A 66 4.38 2.74 -5.19
C GLN A 66 4.60 3.34 -3.79
N PHE A 67 5.80 3.18 -3.22
CA PHE A 67 6.14 3.79 -1.93
C PHE A 67 6.13 5.31 -1.98
N ALA A 68 6.67 5.92 -3.05
CA ALA A 68 6.64 7.36 -3.23
C ALA A 68 5.19 7.89 -3.31
N VAL A 69 4.33 7.24 -4.11
CA VAL A 69 2.91 7.61 -4.23
C VAL A 69 2.16 7.41 -2.90
N MET A 70 2.46 6.33 -2.17
CA MET A 70 1.85 6.07 -0.87
C MET A 70 2.24 7.16 0.15
N GLY A 71 3.53 7.54 0.20
CA GLY A 71 4.01 8.61 1.07
C GLY A 71 3.28 9.93 0.81
N GLU A 72 3.20 10.34 -0.45
CA GLU A 72 2.50 11.57 -0.86
C GLU A 72 1.01 11.56 -0.53
N ARG A 73 0.34 10.41 -0.73
CA ARG A 73 -1.07 10.25 -0.37
C ARG A 73 -1.29 10.30 1.14
N ALA A 74 -0.38 9.71 1.91
CA ALA A 74 -0.46 9.73 3.37
C ALA A 74 -0.29 11.15 3.92
N THR A 75 0.71 11.90 3.46
CA THR A 75 0.95 13.29 3.86
C THR A 75 -0.22 14.19 3.49
N THR A 76 -0.74 14.06 2.26
CA THR A 76 -1.92 14.80 1.80
C THR A 76 -3.17 14.48 2.63
N THR A 77 -3.41 13.19 2.91
CA THR A 77 -4.57 12.75 3.70
C THR A 77 -4.48 13.27 5.13
N LEU A 78 -3.31 13.18 5.76
CA LEU A 78 -3.10 13.69 7.12
C LEU A 78 -3.26 15.21 7.19
N SER A 79 -2.72 15.94 6.21
CA SER A 79 -2.87 17.40 6.14
C SER A 79 -4.33 17.82 5.97
N ARG A 80 -5.09 17.09 5.15
CA ARG A 80 -6.53 17.32 4.98
C ARG A 80 -7.31 16.99 6.25
N ALA A 81 -7.00 15.87 6.90
CA ALA A 81 -7.64 15.49 8.16
C ALA A 81 -7.39 16.56 9.24
N ARG A 82 -6.14 17.04 9.36
CA ARG A 82 -5.78 18.13 10.26
C ARG A 82 -6.57 19.40 9.97
N ALA A 83 -6.60 19.85 8.72
CA ALA A 83 -7.33 21.06 8.33
C ALA A 83 -8.83 20.94 8.63
N ASN A 84 -9.43 19.77 8.40
CA ASN A 84 -10.82 19.50 8.73
C ASN A 84 -11.07 19.52 10.24
N SER A 85 -10.19 18.88 11.04
CA SER A 85 -10.29 18.93 12.51
C SER A 85 -10.15 20.35 13.03
N GLU A 86 -9.22 21.15 12.51
CA GLU A 86 -9.08 22.56 12.88
C GLU A 86 -10.32 23.38 12.50
N ALA A 87 -10.93 23.11 11.34
CA ALA A 87 -12.18 23.75 10.93
C ALA A 87 -13.34 23.39 11.86
N LEU A 88 -13.49 22.11 12.21
CA LEU A 88 -14.49 21.63 13.18
C LEU A 88 -14.28 22.25 14.56
N ILE A 89 -13.04 22.34 15.05
CA ILE A 89 -12.75 23.00 16.33
C ILE A 89 -13.13 24.49 16.26
N ARG A 90 -12.81 25.19 15.16
CA ARG A 90 -13.24 26.59 14.97
C ARG A 90 -14.75 26.74 14.90
N GLU A 91 -15.45 25.77 14.34
CA GLU A 91 -16.90 25.75 14.30
C GLU A 91 -17.48 25.58 15.71
N VAL A 92 -17.03 24.55 16.45
CA VAL A 92 -17.47 24.26 17.82
C VAL A 92 -17.17 25.42 18.77
N THR A 93 -15.94 25.95 18.72
CA THR A 93 -15.53 27.10 19.56
C THR A 93 -16.16 28.40 19.10
N GLY A 94 -16.45 28.54 17.80
CA GLY A 94 -17.06 29.72 17.21
C GLY A 94 -18.57 29.84 17.47
N GLN A 95 -19.24 28.70 17.65
CA GLN A 95 -20.68 28.60 17.93
C GLN A 95 -20.98 28.42 19.42
N GLY A 96 -19.97 28.33 20.29
CA GLY A 96 -20.15 28.15 21.73
C GLY A 96 -20.79 29.36 22.43
N PRO A 97 -21.52 29.14 23.55
CA PRO A 97 -22.16 30.21 24.32
C PRO A 97 -21.19 31.33 24.73
N GLU A 98 -19.91 31.02 24.95
CA GLU A 98 -18.86 32.00 25.26
C GLU A 98 -18.64 33.04 24.16
N LYS A 99 -18.79 32.70 22.87
CA LYS A 99 -18.70 33.69 21.78
C LYS A 99 -19.92 34.60 21.74
N THR A 100 -21.10 34.09 22.11
CA THR A 100 -22.32 34.88 22.25
C THR A 100 -22.19 35.86 23.42
N LEU A 101 -21.63 35.41 24.56
CA LEU A 101 -21.30 36.27 25.70
C LEU A 101 -20.25 37.34 25.34
N ASN A 102 -19.19 36.97 24.60
CA ASN A 102 -18.17 37.90 24.12
C ASN A 102 -18.68 38.93 23.09
N ARG A 103 -19.78 38.63 22.39
CA ARG A 103 -20.45 39.56 21.47
C ARG A 103 -21.43 40.51 22.18
N GLY A 104 -21.51 40.46 23.51
CA GLY A 104 -22.33 41.37 24.33
C GLY A 104 -23.75 40.89 24.60
N PHE A 105 -24.06 39.62 24.30
CA PHE A 105 -25.33 39.02 24.68
C PHE A 105 -25.21 38.38 26.07
N ALA A 106 -26.32 38.26 26.80
CA ALA A 106 -26.38 37.54 28.07
C ALA A 106 -27.23 36.27 27.91
N ILE A 107 -26.91 35.23 28.67
CA ILE A 107 -27.70 33.98 28.68
C ILE A 107 -28.51 33.95 29.96
N VAL A 108 -29.83 33.77 29.83
CA VAL A 108 -30.72 33.64 30.99
C VAL A 108 -31.01 32.17 31.24
N ARG A 109 -30.82 31.71 32.48
CA ARG A 109 -31.09 30.34 32.91
C ARG A 109 -32.14 30.32 34.02
N ASP A 110 -32.89 29.24 34.09
CA ASP A 110 -33.79 28.96 35.21
C ASP A 110 -33.02 28.42 36.43
N ALA A 111 -33.75 28.14 37.52
CA ALA A 111 -33.19 27.56 38.74
C ALA A 111 -32.59 26.14 38.55
N ALA A 112 -32.93 25.44 37.45
CA ALA A 112 -32.35 24.15 37.07
C ALA A 112 -31.14 24.29 36.12
N GLY A 113 -30.72 25.53 35.82
CA GLY A 113 -29.60 25.83 34.92
C GLY A 113 -29.94 25.72 33.44
N GLN A 114 -31.22 25.54 33.07
CA GLN A 114 -31.67 25.43 31.68
C GLN A 114 -31.85 26.81 31.04
N PRO A 115 -31.42 27.03 29.79
CA PRO A 115 -31.59 28.31 29.12
C PRO A 115 -33.07 28.63 28.88
N ILE A 116 -33.51 29.81 29.32
CA ILE A 116 -34.85 30.33 29.01
C ILE A 116 -34.77 30.99 27.64
N THR A 117 -35.36 30.35 26.63
CA THR A 117 -35.29 30.79 25.22
C THR A 117 -36.60 31.39 24.71
N SER A 118 -37.69 31.27 25.47
CA SER A 118 -39.01 31.76 25.10
C SER A 118 -39.73 32.42 26.26
N LEU A 119 -40.60 33.37 25.95
CA LEU A 119 -41.37 34.12 26.95
C LEU A 119 -42.33 33.21 27.75
N ALA A 120 -42.81 32.12 27.14
CA ALA A 120 -43.69 31.15 27.80
C ALA A 120 -42.99 30.36 28.92
N GLN A 121 -41.67 30.29 28.89
CA GLN A 121 -40.84 29.62 29.91
C GLN A 121 -40.48 30.56 31.07
N ALA A 122 -40.70 31.87 30.92
CA ALA A 122 -40.43 32.86 31.96
C ALA A 122 -41.71 33.10 32.78
N ALA A 123 -41.92 32.30 33.83
CA ALA A 123 -43.01 32.55 34.77
C ALA A 123 -42.74 33.85 35.55
N PRO A 124 -43.75 34.66 35.92
CA PRO A 124 -43.53 35.88 36.71
C PRO A 124 -42.90 35.58 38.07
N GLU A 125 -41.99 36.45 38.54
CA GLU A 125 -41.29 36.35 39.84
C GLU A 125 -40.40 35.11 40.01
N GLN A 126 -40.10 34.40 38.93
CA GLN A 126 -39.22 33.23 38.94
C GLN A 126 -37.77 33.67 39.15
N PRO A 127 -37.00 33.01 40.04
CA PRO A 127 -35.57 33.24 40.15
C PRO A 127 -34.87 32.78 38.86
N ILE A 128 -34.10 33.69 38.27
CA ILE A 128 -33.33 33.47 37.06
C ILE A 128 -31.87 33.84 37.31
N GLU A 129 -30.98 33.16 36.60
CA GLU A 129 -29.57 33.51 36.57
C GLU A 129 -29.24 34.13 35.21
N ILE A 130 -28.63 35.30 35.21
CA ILE A 130 -28.16 35.97 34.01
C ILE A 130 -26.64 35.80 33.95
N GLN A 131 -26.18 35.06 32.96
CA GLN A 131 -24.77 34.85 32.70
C GLN A 131 -24.26 35.89 31.71
N PHE A 132 -23.23 36.62 32.13
CA PHE A 132 -22.45 37.55 31.32
C PHE A 132 -21.07 36.94 31.02
N ARG A 133 -20.27 37.64 30.22
CA ARG A 133 -18.90 37.21 29.87
C ARG A 133 -17.97 37.09 31.09
N ASP A 134 -18.23 37.83 32.14
CA ASP A 134 -17.35 38.08 33.28
C ASP A 134 -17.93 37.60 34.62
N GLY A 135 -19.14 37.03 34.61
CA GLY A 135 -19.77 36.50 35.81
C GLY A 135 -21.24 36.17 35.63
N THR A 136 -21.85 35.68 36.70
CA THR A 136 -23.29 35.43 36.78
C THR A 136 -23.94 36.38 37.79
N MET A 137 -25.19 36.76 37.51
CA MET A 137 -25.99 37.62 38.36
C MET A 137 -27.37 37.00 38.58
N ALA A 138 -27.80 36.92 39.83
CA ALA A 138 -29.17 36.51 40.16
C ALA A 138 -30.16 37.64 39.89
N ALA A 139 -31.28 37.32 39.26
CA ALA A 139 -32.39 38.24 39.02
C ALA A 139 -33.74 37.52 39.18
N ARG A 140 -34.84 38.27 39.10
CA ARG A 140 -36.20 37.71 39.02
C ARG A 140 -36.87 38.18 37.74
N SER A 141 -37.62 37.29 37.10
CA SER A 141 -38.41 37.62 35.92
C SER A 141 -39.55 38.59 36.27
N GLY A 142 -39.65 39.69 35.53
CA GLY A 142 -40.78 40.62 35.62
C GLY A 142 -42.02 40.06 34.91
N LYS A 143 -43.17 40.74 35.07
CA LYS A 143 -44.35 40.41 34.28
C LYS A 143 -44.07 40.65 32.78
N PRO A 144 -44.36 39.69 31.90
CA PRO A 144 -44.28 39.90 30.46
C PRO A 144 -45.21 41.05 30.06
N LYS A 145 -44.72 41.94 29.19
CA LYS A 145 -45.47 43.07 28.62
C LYS A 145 -46.36 42.62 27.47
#